data_AF-A0A1F8PPU8-F1
#
_entry.id   AF-A0A1F8PPU8-F1
#
_cell.length_a   1.000
_cell.length_b   1.000
_cell.length_c   1.000
_cell.angle_alpha   90.00
_cell.angle_beta   90.00
_cell.angle_gamma   90.00
#
_symmetry.space_group_name_H-M   'P 1'
#
loop_
_entity.id
_entity.type
_entity.pdbx_description
1 polymer ?
#
loop_
_entity_poly.entity_id
_entity_poly.type
_entity_poly.pdbx_seq_one_letter_code
_entity_poly.pdbx_strand_id
1 'polypeptide(L)'
;MERKGDELPLLVAQDGPLNGRRWALRSSLIIGRENSCDVVIPERQVSRRHARVTLTPEGYLLEDLGSKNGTNWNGELLSGPVLLRDGDSFQIALAQYFTFLSSDATLPLEGDEFDLLPQKTGRLRVDKRSHRVWIGDQEVLPPLSMSQFKMLEMLYDNQGRVVSRQKLIETIWGTDEAIHVTDQAMDAMVRRLRDRLSFMDADRNYIATVRGHGLRLDNPSE
;
A
#
# COMPACT_ATOMS: atom_id res chain seq x y z
N MET A 1 20.63 33.08 -1.91
CA MET A 1 20.78 31.64 -2.16
C MET A 1 19.94 30.94 -1.10
N GLU A 2 18.63 30.85 -1.35
CA GLU A 2 17.64 30.30 -0.42
C GLU A 2 17.61 28.77 -0.59
N ARG A 3 17.76 28.05 0.52
CA ARG A 3 17.68 26.58 0.53
C ARG A 3 16.23 26.17 0.26
N LYS A 4 16.01 25.46 -0.84
CA LYS A 4 14.72 24.98 -1.31
C LYS A 4 14.29 23.78 -0.43
N GLY A 5 13.32 24.01 0.46
CA GLY A 5 12.40 23.05 1.09
C GLY A 5 12.94 21.73 1.64
N ASP A 6 13.38 21.72 2.91
CA ASP A 6 13.55 20.49 3.71
C ASP A 6 12.15 19.91 4.05
N GLU A 7 11.52 19.17 3.14
CA GLU A 7 10.39 18.32 3.53
C GLU A 7 10.95 17.13 4.32
N LEU A 8 10.30 16.74 5.42
CA LEU A 8 10.73 15.63 6.26
C LEU A 8 9.84 14.42 6.00
N PRO A 9 10.40 13.19 6.00
CA PRO A 9 9.59 11.99 5.89
C PRO A 9 8.52 11.94 6.97
N LEU A 10 7.34 11.45 6.61
CA LEU A 10 6.18 11.37 7.49
C LEU A 10 5.86 9.92 7.81
N LEU A 11 5.62 9.66 9.09
CA LEU A 11 4.89 8.48 9.51
C LEU A 11 3.41 8.85 9.67
N VAL A 12 2.51 8.18 8.97
CA VAL A 12 1.08 8.48 8.97
C VAL A 12 0.31 7.30 9.56
N ALA A 13 -0.49 7.53 10.60
CA ALA A 13 -1.40 6.52 11.12
C ALA A 13 -2.68 6.46 10.26
N GLN A 14 -2.94 5.31 9.65
CA GLN A 14 -4.10 5.12 8.74
C GLN A 14 -5.27 4.38 9.39
N ASP A 15 -5.02 3.53 10.39
CA ASP A 15 -6.06 2.79 11.09
C ASP A 15 -5.59 2.42 12.51
N GLY A 16 -6.52 2.24 13.44
CA GLY A 16 -6.25 2.04 14.86
C GLY A 16 -6.40 3.31 15.72
N PRO A 17 -6.00 3.26 16.99
CA PRO A 17 -6.28 4.32 17.99
C PRO A 17 -5.63 5.68 17.66
N LEU A 18 -4.65 5.71 16.76
CA LEU A 18 -3.96 6.93 16.35
C LEU A 18 -4.36 7.42 14.95
N ASN A 19 -5.40 6.86 14.33
CA ASN A 19 -5.82 7.20 12.97
C ASN A 19 -5.85 8.72 12.72
N GLY A 20 -5.29 9.15 11.59
CA GLY A 20 -5.20 10.54 11.15
C GLY A 20 -4.00 11.30 11.72
N ARG A 21 -3.31 10.78 12.75
CA ARG A 21 -2.09 11.39 13.28
C ARG A 21 -0.90 11.20 12.34
N ARG A 22 0.01 12.16 12.37
CA ARG A 22 1.22 12.20 11.54
C ARG A 22 2.42 12.63 12.37
N TRP A 23 3.56 12.02 12.13
CA TRP A 23 4.83 12.35 12.76
C TRP A 23 5.85 12.69 11.69
N ALA A 24 6.41 13.88 11.73
CA ALA A 24 7.58 14.21 10.93
C ALA A 24 8.82 13.55 11.56
N LEU A 25 9.49 12.72 10.78
CA LEU A 25 10.65 11.97 11.22
C LEU A 25 11.89 12.87 11.13
N ARG A 26 12.43 13.22 12.30
CA ARG A 26 13.66 14.01 12.46
C ARG A 26 14.80 13.22 13.09
N SER A 27 14.45 12.15 13.80
CA SER A 27 15.34 11.29 14.57
C SER A 27 14.71 9.91 14.69
N SER A 28 15.44 8.98 15.30
CA SER A 28 14.88 7.69 15.66
C SER A 28 13.69 7.83 16.61
N LEU A 29 12.70 6.94 16.47
CA LEU A 29 11.48 6.89 17.28
C LEU A 29 11.26 5.49 17.86
N ILE A 30 10.78 5.44 19.08
CA ILE A 30 10.26 4.22 19.72
C ILE A 30 8.74 4.24 19.66
N ILE A 31 8.17 3.12 19.20
CA ILE A 31 6.74 2.88 19.14
C ILE A 31 6.39 1.82 20.19
N GLY A 32 5.38 2.07 21.01
CA GLY A 32 4.98 1.14 22.06
C GLY A 32 3.82 1.63 22.90
N ARG A 33 3.42 0.83 23.89
CA ARG A 33 2.33 1.19 24.82
C ARG A 33 2.79 2.07 25.97
N GLU A 34 4.07 2.05 26.30
CA GLU A 34 4.56 2.82 27.44
C GLU A 34 4.58 4.32 27.12
N ASN A 35 4.20 5.15 28.09
CA ASN A 35 4.16 6.61 27.91
C ASN A 35 5.54 7.25 27.67
N SER A 36 6.62 6.49 27.87
CA SER A 36 8.00 6.89 27.57
C SER A 36 8.36 6.74 26.09
N CYS A 37 7.48 6.13 25.26
CA CYS A 37 7.68 6.02 23.81
C CYS A 37 7.33 7.31 23.09
N ASP A 38 7.98 7.57 21.95
CA ASP A 38 7.68 8.72 21.11
C ASP A 38 6.31 8.61 20.42
N VAL A 39 5.93 7.37 20.05
CA VAL A 39 4.60 7.04 19.53
C VAL A 39 3.92 6.08 20.51
N VAL A 40 3.00 6.63 21.31
CA VAL A 40 2.27 5.88 22.34
C VAL A 40 0.99 5.30 21.77
N ILE A 41 0.88 3.97 21.77
CA ILE A 41 -0.32 3.23 21.37
C ILE A 41 -0.90 2.55 22.63
N PRO A 42 -1.95 3.10 23.27
CA PRO A 42 -2.41 2.67 24.59
C PRO A 42 -3.23 1.36 24.58
N GLU A 43 -2.80 0.38 23.78
CA GLU A 43 -3.52 -0.87 23.54
C GLU A 43 -2.85 -2.06 24.21
N ARG A 44 -3.60 -2.87 24.96
CA ARG A 44 -3.04 -3.98 25.78
C ARG A 44 -2.21 -4.98 24.97
N GLN A 45 -2.54 -5.15 23.69
CA GLN A 45 -1.85 -6.03 22.76
C GLN A 45 -0.53 -5.47 22.22
N VAL A 46 -0.21 -4.21 22.52
CA VAL A 46 1.06 -3.57 22.16
C VAL A 46 2.04 -3.72 23.33
N SER A 47 3.23 -4.25 23.04
CA SER A 47 4.37 -4.29 23.96
C SER A 47 4.75 -2.90 24.47
N ARG A 48 5.35 -2.84 25.67
CA ARG A 48 5.81 -1.58 26.30
C ARG A 48 6.68 -0.76 25.36
N ARG A 49 7.71 -1.40 24.81
CA ARG A 49 8.51 -0.96 23.67
C ARG A 49 8.34 -2.03 22.62
N HIS A 50 7.74 -1.69 21.48
CA HIS A 50 7.28 -2.68 20.50
C HIS A 50 8.17 -2.70 19.27
N ALA A 51 8.32 -1.55 18.64
CA ALA A 51 9.15 -1.39 17.45
C ALA A 51 9.96 -0.11 17.57
N ARG A 52 11.03 -0.03 16.80
CA ARG A 52 11.83 1.18 16.66
C ARG A 52 12.00 1.49 15.18
N VAL A 53 11.90 2.78 14.85
CA VAL A 53 12.30 3.33 13.57
C VAL A 53 13.59 4.09 13.80
N THR A 54 14.71 3.61 13.28
CA THR A 54 16.05 4.20 13.48
C THR A 54 16.47 4.97 12.24
N LEU A 55 16.95 6.20 12.41
CA LEU A 55 17.60 6.92 11.31
C LEU A 55 19.04 6.40 11.12
N THR A 56 19.35 5.87 9.94
CA THR A 56 20.68 5.45 9.51
C THR A 56 21.13 6.29 8.30
N PRO A 57 22.41 6.21 7.88
CA PRO A 57 22.87 6.88 6.66
C PRO A 57 22.09 6.48 5.40
N GLU A 58 21.57 5.25 5.35
CA GLU A 58 20.82 4.69 4.21
C GLU A 58 19.31 5.02 4.25
N GLY A 59 18.80 5.57 5.37
CA GLY A 59 17.40 5.94 5.53
C GLY A 59 16.81 5.53 6.88
N TYR A 60 15.51 5.22 6.91
CA TYR A 60 14.82 4.83 8.15
C TYR A 60 14.66 3.31 8.25
N LEU A 61 15.27 2.71 9.25
CA LEU A 61 15.24 1.27 9.51
C LEU A 61 14.15 0.93 10.53
N LEU A 62 13.16 0.11 10.15
CA LEU A 62 12.16 -0.45 11.05
C LEU A 62 12.67 -1.76 11.64
N GLU A 63 12.54 -1.92 12.96
CA GLU A 63 12.87 -3.15 13.69
C GLU A 63 11.84 -3.44 14.78
N ASP A 64 11.53 -4.73 14.97
CA ASP A 64 10.74 -5.22 16.10
C ASP A 64 11.67 -5.45 17.31
N LEU A 65 11.24 -5.02 18.50
CA LEU A 65 12.01 -5.07 19.74
C LEU A 65 11.70 -6.32 20.59
N GLY A 66 11.43 -7.46 19.94
CA GLY A 66 11.02 -8.69 20.62
C GLY A 66 9.61 -8.58 21.19
N SER A 67 8.69 -8.01 20.40
CA SER A 67 7.32 -7.78 20.81
C SER A 67 6.54 -9.09 20.93
N LYS A 68 5.45 -9.09 21.72
CA LYS A 68 4.66 -10.32 21.94
C LYS A 68 3.87 -10.75 20.70
N ASN A 69 3.32 -9.78 19.97
CA ASN A 69 2.40 -10.01 18.86
C ASN A 69 3.03 -9.69 17.50
N GLY A 70 4.30 -9.30 17.48
CA GLY A 70 5.03 -8.98 16.28
C GLY A 70 4.68 -7.63 15.66
N THR A 71 5.56 -7.21 14.76
CA THR A 71 5.36 -6.12 13.83
C THR A 71 5.17 -6.71 12.44
N ASN A 72 4.08 -6.39 11.75
CA ASN A 72 3.92 -6.76 10.34
C ASN A 72 4.42 -5.62 9.46
N TRP A 73 5.15 -5.92 8.40
CA TRP A 73 5.59 -4.97 7.38
C TRP A 73 5.11 -5.47 6.01
N ASN A 74 4.38 -4.63 5.29
CA ASN A 74 3.76 -4.93 3.99
C ASN A 74 2.96 -6.26 3.96
N GLY A 75 2.34 -6.61 5.09
CA GLY A 75 1.50 -7.81 5.23
C GLY A 75 2.24 -9.07 5.69
N GLU A 76 3.57 -9.03 5.81
CA GLU A 76 4.39 -10.12 6.31
C GLU A 76 4.93 -9.82 7.71
N LEU A 77 5.10 -10.87 8.53
CA LEU A 77 5.69 -10.70 9.85
C LEU A 77 7.17 -10.34 9.71
N LEU A 78 7.58 -9.27 10.38
CA LEU A 78 8.95 -8.79 10.34
C LEU A 78 9.91 -9.80 10.99
N SER A 79 10.82 -10.36 10.20
CA SER A 79 11.81 -11.36 10.64
C SER A 79 13.16 -10.77 11.03
N GLY A 80 13.40 -9.51 10.68
CA GLY A 80 14.61 -8.73 10.99
C GLY A 80 14.44 -7.27 10.59
N PRO A 81 15.45 -6.40 10.85
CA PRO A 81 15.36 -5.00 10.50
C PRO A 81 15.20 -4.78 8.97
N VAL A 82 14.33 -3.85 8.58
CA VAL A 82 14.07 -3.50 7.16
C VAL A 82 14.14 -2.00 6.93
N LEU A 83 14.64 -1.60 5.75
CA LEU A 83 14.70 -0.20 5.36
C LEU A 83 13.35 0.24 4.81
N LEU A 84 12.72 1.21 5.47
CA LEU A 84 11.44 1.79 5.04
C LEU A 84 11.63 2.60 3.75
N ARG A 85 10.82 2.27 2.76
CA ARG A 85 10.69 2.99 1.49
C ARG A 85 9.40 3.79 1.46
N ASP A 86 9.36 4.80 0.60
CA ASP A 86 8.13 5.56 0.38
C ASP A 86 6.94 4.63 0.09
N GLY A 87 5.85 4.85 0.80
CA GLY A 87 4.65 4.05 0.70
C GLY A 87 4.61 2.80 1.59
N ASP A 88 5.73 2.36 2.15
CA ASP A 88 5.76 1.15 2.98
C ASP A 88 4.79 1.27 4.15
N SER A 89 4.06 0.19 4.39
CA SER A 89 3.08 0.13 5.46
C SER A 89 3.47 -0.92 6.50
N PHE A 90 3.26 -0.61 7.76
CA PHE A 90 3.51 -1.56 8.84
C PHE A 90 2.44 -1.48 9.92
N GLN A 91 2.24 -2.60 10.59
CA GLN A 91 1.27 -2.76 11.65
C GLN A 91 1.99 -3.15 12.95
N ILE A 92 1.60 -2.48 14.02
CA ILE A 92 2.04 -2.79 15.37
C ILE A 92 0.99 -3.68 16.03
N ALA A 93 1.39 -4.91 16.37
CA ALA A 93 0.46 -5.97 16.78
C ALA A 93 -0.71 -6.10 15.78
N LEU A 94 -1.94 -6.23 16.30
CA LEU A 94 -3.18 -6.14 15.54
C LEU A 94 -3.90 -4.79 15.77
N ALA A 95 -3.19 -3.77 16.28
CA ALA A 95 -3.80 -2.57 16.88
C ALA A 95 -3.70 -1.33 16.02
N GLN A 96 -2.54 -1.08 15.41
CA GLN A 96 -2.24 0.21 14.82
C GLN A 96 -1.51 0.03 13.50
N TYR A 97 -2.03 0.67 12.45
CA TYR A 97 -1.44 0.69 11.11
C TYR A 97 -0.79 2.03 10.82
N PHE A 98 0.37 1.97 10.18
CA PHE A 98 1.11 3.14 9.71
C PHE A 98 1.51 2.99 8.25
N THR A 99 1.70 4.12 7.58
CA THR A 99 2.36 4.25 6.28
C THR A 99 3.51 5.23 6.42
N PHE A 100 4.67 4.87 5.92
CA PHE A 100 5.83 5.74 5.79
C PHE A 100 5.76 6.49 4.46
N LEU A 101 5.99 7.79 4.49
CA LEU A 101 6.09 8.65 3.31
C LEU A 101 7.45 9.34 3.33
N SER A 102 8.23 9.16 2.27
CA SER A 102 9.48 9.88 2.08
C SER A 102 9.20 11.33 1.68
N SER A 103 10.11 12.23 2.01
CA SER A 103 10.09 13.62 1.52
C SER A 103 10.58 13.75 0.08
N ASP A 104 11.33 12.76 -0.40
CA ASP A 104 11.88 12.76 -1.76
C ASP A 104 11.04 11.89 -2.69
N ALA A 105 10.08 12.52 -3.38
CA ALA A 105 9.59 12.05 -4.68
C ALA A 105 10.64 12.25 -5.80
N THR A 106 11.94 12.20 -5.48
CA THR A 106 13.03 12.16 -6.44
C THR A 106 13.83 10.88 -6.23
N LEU A 107 13.70 10.00 -7.23
CA LEU A 107 14.49 8.83 -7.60
C LEU A 107 15.61 8.35 -6.64
N PRO A 108 15.73 7.03 -6.42
CA PRO A 108 16.85 6.47 -5.67
C PRO A 108 18.16 6.81 -6.40
N LEU A 109 19.03 7.54 -5.72
CA LEU A 109 20.40 7.73 -6.17
C LEU A 109 21.26 6.61 -5.60
N GLU A 110 21.86 5.89 -6.54
CA GLU A 110 23.06 5.05 -6.42
C GLU A 110 22.87 3.64 -5.85
N GLY A 111 22.99 2.67 -6.77
CA GLY A 111 22.94 1.24 -6.50
C GLY A 111 22.64 0.43 -7.76
N ASP A 112 23.38 0.72 -8.83
CA ASP A 112 23.64 -0.12 -10.01
C ASP A 112 22.50 -0.66 -10.89
N GLU A 113 22.68 -0.36 -12.18
CA GLU A 113 22.21 -1.07 -13.37
C GLU A 113 20.73 -0.95 -13.74
N PHE A 114 20.53 -0.26 -14.87
CA PHE A 114 19.53 -0.52 -15.91
C PHE A 114 18.60 -1.71 -15.63
N ASP A 115 17.34 -1.40 -15.35
CA ASP A 115 16.34 -1.84 -16.30
C ASP A 115 15.51 -0.63 -16.73
N LEU A 116 15.65 -0.32 -18.02
CA LEU A 116 14.69 0.42 -18.82
C LEU A 116 13.35 -0.32 -18.78
N LEU A 117 12.66 -0.33 -17.63
CA LEU A 117 11.27 -0.74 -17.60
C LEU A 117 10.48 0.41 -18.23
N PRO A 118 9.64 0.15 -19.24
CA PRO A 118 8.77 1.19 -19.77
C PRO A 118 8.00 1.77 -18.58
N GLN A 119 8.10 3.09 -18.39
CA GLN A 119 7.14 3.79 -17.54
C GLN A 119 5.78 3.25 -17.95
N LYS A 120 5.03 2.60 -17.05
CA LYS A 120 3.68 2.11 -17.39
C LYS A 120 2.85 3.35 -17.72
N THR A 121 2.85 3.72 -19.00
CA THR A 121 2.20 4.91 -19.55
C THR A 121 0.71 4.64 -19.60
N GLY A 122 0.02 5.09 -18.56
CA GLY A 122 -1.43 5.00 -18.47
C GLY A 122 -1.95 5.95 -17.41
N ARG A 123 -3.15 6.48 -17.66
CA ARG A 123 -3.83 7.43 -16.77
C ARG A 123 -4.14 6.81 -15.40
N LEU A 124 -4.47 5.52 -15.36
CA LEU A 124 -4.58 4.77 -14.13
C LEU A 124 -3.19 4.36 -13.65
N ARG A 125 -2.83 4.78 -12.44
CA ARG A 125 -1.57 4.43 -11.77
C ARG A 125 -1.87 3.67 -10.49
N VAL A 126 -1.21 2.55 -10.30
CA VAL A 126 -1.28 1.76 -9.07
C VAL A 126 0.08 1.78 -8.42
N ASP A 127 0.14 2.28 -7.19
CA ASP A 127 1.29 2.09 -6.32
C ASP A 127 1.03 0.89 -5.43
N LYS A 128 1.76 -0.19 -5.73
CA LYS A 128 1.70 -1.46 -5.02
C LYS A 128 2.19 -1.37 -3.58
N ARG A 129 3.13 -0.47 -3.31
CA ARG A 129 3.75 -0.35 -1.99
C ARG A 129 2.83 0.38 -1.03
N SER A 130 2.24 1.49 -1.48
CA SER A 130 1.34 2.30 -0.65
C SER A 130 -0.14 1.93 -0.72
N HIS A 131 -0.50 0.91 -1.51
CA HIS A 131 -1.89 0.55 -1.83
C HIS A 131 -2.74 1.72 -2.35
N ARG A 132 -2.11 2.65 -3.05
CA ARG A 132 -2.77 3.83 -3.60
C ARG A 132 -2.99 3.70 -5.08
N VAL A 133 -4.05 4.35 -5.53
CA VAL A 133 -4.48 4.34 -6.91
C VAL A 133 -4.78 5.76 -7.32
N TRP A 134 -4.29 6.16 -8.49
CA TRP A 134 -4.57 7.45 -9.09
C TRP A 134 -5.21 7.26 -10.45
N ILE A 135 -6.07 8.20 -10.82
CA ILE A 135 -6.53 8.40 -12.18
C ILE A 135 -6.11 9.81 -12.59
N GLY A 136 -5.17 9.91 -13.53
CA GLY A 136 -4.46 11.16 -13.81
C GLY A 136 -3.68 11.61 -12.58
N ASP A 137 -3.94 12.84 -12.13
CA ASP A 137 -3.33 13.42 -10.93
C ASP A 137 -4.19 13.27 -9.67
N GLN A 138 -5.39 12.67 -9.78
CA GLN A 138 -6.32 12.54 -8.66
C GLN A 138 -6.20 11.17 -7.99
N GLU A 139 -5.98 11.15 -6.68
CA GLU A 139 -5.98 9.94 -5.87
C GLU A 139 -7.41 9.41 -5.62
N VAL A 140 -7.58 8.10 -5.67
CA VAL A 140 -8.85 7.41 -5.38
C VAL A 140 -9.09 7.42 -3.87
N LEU A 141 -9.96 8.33 -3.40
CA LEU A 141 -10.31 8.48 -1.98
C LEU A 141 -11.82 8.30 -1.70
N PRO A 142 -12.22 7.64 -0.58
CA PRO A 142 -11.40 6.78 0.29
C PRO A 142 -10.65 5.63 -0.44
N PRO A 143 -9.60 5.06 0.17
CA PRO A 143 -8.83 3.96 -0.43
C PRO A 143 -9.71 2.77 -0.83
N LEU A 144 -9.30 2.04 -1.87
CA LEU A 144 -9.95 0.80 -2.25
C LEU A 144 -9.82 -0.23 -1.12
N SER A 145 -10.81 -1.11 -0.97
CA SER A 145 -10.64 -2.25 -0.04
C SER A 145 -9.51 -3.15 -0.52
N MET A 146 -8.87 -3.90 0.38
CA MET A 146 -7.76 -4.82 0.03
C MET A 146 -8.11 -5.77 -1.12
N SER A 147 -9.34 -6.27 -1.16
CA SER A 147 -9.82 -7.16 -2.23
C SER A 147 -9.93 -6.44 -3.58
N GLN A 148 -10.44 -5.21 -3.58
CA GLN A 148 -10.55 -4.36 -4.77
C GLN A 148 -9.17 -3.91 -5.27
N PHE A 149 -8.25 -3.61 -4.34
CA PHE A 149 -6.87 -3.27 -4.63
C PHE A 149 -6.15 -4.46 -5.28
N LYS A 150 -6.18 -5.65 -4.67
CA LYS A 150 -5.59 -6.88 -5.24
C LYS A 150 -6.14 -7.19 -6.64
N MET A 151 -7.44 -7.03 -6.84
CA MET A 151 -8.05 -7.17 -8.17
C MET A 151 -7.43 -6.19 -9.16
N LEU A 152 -7.38 -4.90 -8.81
CA LEU A 152 -6.88 -3.86 -9.70
C LEU A 152 -5.37 -4.01 -9.96
N GLU A 153 -4.58 -4.34 -8.95
CA GLU A 153 -3.15 -4.64 -9.04
C GLU A 153 -2.89 -5.78 -10.02
N MET A 154 -3.63 -6.88 -9.89
CA MET A 154 -3.50 -8.03 -10.78
C MET A 154 -3.85 -7.67 -12.23
N LEU A 155 -4.92 -6.89 -12.43
CA LEU A 155 -5.30 -6.37 -13.74
C LEU A 155 -4.27 -5.38 -14.31
N TYR A 156 -3.64 -4.58 -13.45
CA TYR A 156 -2.60 -3.62 -13.80
C TYR A 156 -1.26 -4.27 -14.16
N ASP A 157 -0.93 -5.40 -13.54
CA ASP A 157 0.22 -6.22 -13.91
C ASP A 157 0.02 -6.96 -15.22
N ASN A 158 -1.24 -7.24 -15.55
CA ASN A 158 -1.64 -7.89 -16.78
C ASN A 158 -2.31 -6.89 -17.74
N GLN A 159 -1.92 -5.61 -17.71
CA GLN A 159 -2.54 -4.57 -18.54
C GLN A 159 -2.50 -4.97 -20.03
N GLY A 160 -3.63 -4.80 -20.72
CA GLY A 160 -3.80 -5.22 -22.12
C GLY A 160 -3.97 -6.73 -22.32
N ARG A 161 -3.83 -7.57 -21.28
CA ARG A 161 -4.07 -9.02 -21.32
C ARG A 161 -5.35 -9.40 -20.59
N VAL A 162 -5.99 -10.48 -21.04
CA VAL A 162 -7.18 -11.02 -20.38
C VAL A 162 -6.76 -11.87 -19.18
N VAL A 163 -7.21 -11.49 -18.00
CA VAL A 163 -7.07 -12.26 -16.76
C VAL A 163 -8.35 -13.06 -16.54
N SER A 164 -8.23 -14.36 -16.34
CA SER A 164 -9.39 -15.23 -16.14
C SER A 164 -10.06 -15.00 -14.79
N ARG A 165 -11.37 -15.26 -14.73
CA ARG A 165 -12.16 -15.15 -13.49
C ARG A 165 -11.59 -16.04 -12.39
N GLN A 166 -11.26 -17.28 -12.71
CA GLN A 166 -10.67 -18.22 -11.75
C GLN A 166 -9.37 -17.67 -11.16
N LYS A 167 -8.49 -17.11 -12.00
CA LYS A 167 -7.21 -16.56 -11.56
C LYS A 167 -7.42 -15.35 -10.64
N LEU A 168 -8.39 -14.48 -10.94
CA LEU A 168 -8.78 -13.37 -10.06
C LEU A 168 -9.34 -13.87 -8.72
N ILE A 169 -10.19 -14.91 -8.72
CA ILE A 169 -10.75 -15.48 -7.48
C ILE A 169 -9.61 -16.02 -6.60
N GLU A 170 -8.71 -16.82 -7.16
CA GLU A 170 -7.57 -17.40 -6.44
C GLU A 170 -6.66 -16.33 -5.83
N THR A 171 -6.41 -15.22 -6.53
CA THR A 171 -5.54 -14.14 -6.03
C THR A 171 -6.18 -13.28 -4.95
N ILE A 172 -7.49 -13.03 -5.04
CA ILE A 172 -8.18 -12.13 -4.09
C ILE A 172 -8.50 -12.85 -2.78
N TRP A 173 -9.00 -14.09 -2.85
CA TRP A 173 -9.46 -14.86 -1.69
C TRP A 173 -8.49 -15.98 -1.27
N GLY A 174 -7.45 -16.28 -2.06
CA GLY A 174 -6.55 -17.39 -1.76
C GLY A 174 -7.16 -18.76 -2.12
N THR A 175 -6.32 -19.78 -2.27
CA THR A 175 -6.75 -21.11 -2.77
C THR A 175 -7.74 -21.83 -1.85
N ASP A 176 -7.67 -21.61 -0.52
CA ASP A 176 -8.53 -22.31 0.44
C ASP A 176 -9.91 -21.67 0.59
N GLU A 177 -10.03 -20.34 0.44
CA GLU A 177 -11.33 -19.64 0.49
C GLU A 177 -11.98 -19.51 -0.90
N ALA A 178 -11.19 -19.56 -1.98
CA ALA A 178 -11.67 -19.49 -3.37
C ALA A 178 -12.73 -20.54 -3.72
N ILE A 179 -12.68 -21.71 -3.06
CA ILE A 179 -13.61 -22.85 -3.29
C ILE A 179 -15.06 -22.46 -2.97
N HIS A 180 -15.28 -21.48 -2.09
CA HIS A 180 -16.61 -21.04 -1.64
C HIS A 180 -17.05 -19.68 -2.22
N VAL A 181 -16.20 -19.03 -3.01
CA VAL A 181 -16.54 -17.72 -3.61
C VAL A 181 -17.40 -17.95 -4.84
N THR A 182 -18.59 -17.37 -4.85
CA THR A 182 -19.50 -17.44 -5.99
C THR A 182 -19.09 -16.46 -7.09
N ASP A 183 -19.37 -16.80 -8.35
CA ASP A 183 -19.23 -15.88 -9.49
C ASP A 183 -19.97 -14.55 -9.26
N GLN A 184 -21.07 -14.58 -8.49
CA GLN A 184 -21.81 -13.38 -8.10
C GLN A 184 -21.01 -12.44 -7.19
N ALA A 185 -20.23 -12.97 -6.25
CA ALA A 185 -19.37 -12.17 -5.38
C ALA A 185 -18.25 -11.49 -6.17
N MET A 186 -17.65 -12.22 -7.13
CA MET A 186 -16.70 -11.68 -8.10
C MET A 186 -17.34 -10.57 -8.94
N ASP A 187 -18.48 -10.83 -9.57
CA ASP A 187 -19.16 -9.85 -10.41
C ASP A 187 -19.59 -8.59 -9.63
N ALA A 188 -20.01 -8.75 -8.37
CA ALA A 188 -20.31 -7.62 -7.49
C ALA A 188 -19.05 -6.79 -7.15
N MET A 189 -17.89 -7.43 -6.96
CA MET A 189 -16.62 -6.74 -6.72
C MET A 189 -16.17 -5.96 -7.95
N VAL A 190 -16.24 -6.59 -9.14
CA VAL A 190 -15.93 -5.93 -10.41
C VAL A 190 -16.83 -4.72 -10.64
N ARG A 191 -18.14 -4.87 -10.37
CA ARG A 191 -19.08 -3.75 -10.46
C ARG A 191 -18.68 -2.60 -9.55
N ARG A 192 -18.44 -2.87 -8.26
CA ARG A 192 -18.05 -1.82 -7.29
C ARG A 192 -16.74 -1.13 -7.68
N LEU A 193 -15.76 -1.88 -8.20
CA LEU A 193 -14.52 -1.32 -8.69
C LEU A 193 -14.76 -0.42 -9.90
N ARG A 194 -15.59 -0.83 -10.87
CA ARG A 194 -15.98 0.02 -12.00
C ARG A 194 -16.69 1.29 -11.58
N ASP A 195 -17.70 1.16 -10.71
CA ASP A 195 -18.46 2.30 -10.18
C ASP A 195 -17.52 3.31 -9.49
N ARG A 196 -16.45 2.80 -8.87
CA ARG A 196 -15.44 3.64 -8.23
C ARG A 196 -14.54 4.37 -9.21
N LEU A 197 -14.06 3.68 -10.25
CA LEU A 197 -13.21 4.30 -11.28
C LEU A 197 -14.03 5.30 -12.12
N SER A 198 -15.28 4.99 -12.43
CA SER A 198 -16.17 5.89 -13.20
C SER A 198 -16.59 7.14 -12.43
N PHE A 199 -16.66 7.08 -11.10
CA PHE A 199 -16.87 8.27 -10.28
C PHE A 199 -15.74 9.30 -10.43
N MET A 200 -14.53 8.84 -10.75
CA MET A 200 -13.36 9.71 -10.92
C MET A 200 -13.13 10.12 -12.37
N ASP A 201 -13.46 9.24 -13.30
CA ASP A 201 -13.35 9.49 -14.74
C ASP A 201 -14.54 8.84 -15.45
N ALA A 202 -15.63 9.61 -15.57
CA ALA A 202 -16.91 9.14 -16.09
C ALA A 202 -16.85 8.81 -17.58
N ASP A 203 -15.89 9.38 -18.30
CA ASP A 203 -15.77 9.24 -19.75
C ASP A 203 -15.05 7.95 -20.16
N ARG A 204 -14.48 7.21 -19.20
CA ARG A 204 -13.60 6.07 -19.47
C ARG A 204 -13.99 4.81 -18.73
N ASN A 205 -13.86 3.69 -19.44
CA ASN A 205 -14.02 2.37 -18.87
C ASN A 205 -12.67 1.64 -18.84
N TYR A 206 -12.06 1.60 -17.65
CA TYR A 206 -10.77 0.96 -17.46
C TYR A 206 -10.82 -0.57 -17.45
N ILE A 207 -11.98 -1.18 -17.15
CA ILE A 207 -12.08 -2.63 -16.96
C ILE A 207 -13.05 -3.21 -17.98
N ALA A 208 -12.51 -3.77 -19.05
CA ALA A 208 -13.28 -4.46 -20.09
C ALA A 208 -13.62 -5.90 -19.70
N THR A 209 -14.87 -6.32 -19.92
CA THR A 209 -15.25 -7.74 -19.84
C THR A 209 -15.02 -8.41 -21.18
N VAL A 210 -14.19 -9.45 -21.21
CA VAL A 210 -14.04 -10.32 -22.37
C VAL A 210 -14.91 -11.55 -22.16
N ARG A 211 -16.06 -11.59 -22.86
CA ARG A 211 -17.09 -12.62 -22.68
C ARG A 211 -16.48 -14.02 -22.82
N GLY A 212 -16.72 -14.87 -21.81
CA GLY A 212 -16.22 -16.25 -21.77
C GLY A 212 -14.75 -16.41 -21.34
N HIS A 213 -13.99 -15.32 -21.20
CA HIS A 213 -12.55 -15.40 -20.94
C HIS A 213 -12.10 -14.66 -19.66
N GLY A 214 -12.72 -13.53 -19.31
CA GLY A 214 -12.40 -12.83 -18.06
C GLY A 214 -12.42 -11.31 -18.19
N LEU A 215 -11.47 -10.65 -17.54
CA LEU A 215 -11.37 -9.19 -17.47
C LEU A 215 -10.03 -8.70 -18.03
N ARG A 216 -10.03 -7.51 -18.61
CA ARG A 216 -8.83 -6.85 -19.11
C ARG A 216 -8.79 -5.41 -18.62
N LEU A 217 -7.61 -4.94 -18.21
CA LEU A 217 -7.39 -3.52 -17.98
C LEU A 217 -7.04 -2.81 -19.28
N ASP A 218 -7.87 -1.84 -19.65
CA ASP A 218 -7.67 -0.91 -20.75
C ASP A 218 -7.31 0.45 -20.16
N ASN A 219 -6.00 0.74 -20.08
CA ASN A 219 -5.46 1.92 -19.42
C ASN A 219 -4.70 2.78 -20.45
N PRO A 220 -5.40 3.66 -21.17
CA PRO A 220 -4.80 4.51 -22.19
C PRO A 220 -3.87 5.56 -21.58
N SER A 221 -2.89 5.99 -22.38
CA SER A 221 -1.87 6.97 -21.98
C SER A 221 -2.34 8.43 -22.04
N GLU A 222 -3.51 8.70 -22.66
CA GLU A 222 -4.17 10.01 -22.81
C GLU A 222 -5.61 9.96 -22.28
#